data_AF-A0A833Z9J4-F1
#
_entry.id   AF-A0A833Z9J4-F1
#
_cell.length_a   1.000
_cell.length_b   1.000
_cell.length_c   1.000
_cell.angle_alpha   90.00
_cell.angle_beta   90.00
_cell.angle_gamma   90.00
#
_symmetry.space_group_name_H-M   'P 1'
#
loop_
_entity.id
_entity.type
_entity.pdbx_description
1 polymer ?
#
loop_
_entity_poly.entity_id
_entity_poly.type
_entity_poly.pdbx_seq_one_letter_code
_entity_poly.pdbx_strand_id
1 'polypeptide(L)'
;MIIQSISLLDQLDKDINTFSMRVREWYGYHFPELVKIINDNATYCRIAQFIGNRRELNEEKLEKLEELTMDGAKAKAILDASRASMGMDISAIDLINIESFSSRVVSLSEYRQSLHTYLRSKMSQVAPSLSALIGEAVGARLIAHAGSLTNLAKYPASTVQILGAEKALFRALKTRGNTPKYGLIFHSTFIGRAAAKNKGRISRYLANKCSIASRIDCFSGMARGVGSWEWGAGCLSSFYNDGNIFRQQQFT
;
A
#
# COMPACT_ATOMS: atom_id res chain seq x y z
N MET A 1 15.77 -9.52 -7.14
CA MET A 1 14.60 -10.03 -6.39
C MET A 1 13.72 -8.91 -5.86
N ILE A 2 14.24 -7.93 -5.10
CA ILE A 2 13.45 -6.79 -4.57
C ILE A 2 12.59 -6.10 -5.66
N ILE A 3 13.18 -5.81 -6.83
CA ILE A 3 12.49 -5.17 -7.96
C ILE A 3 11.29 -6.01 -8.45
N GLN A 4 11.47 -7.32 -8.56
CA GLN A 4 10.40 -8.22 -9.00
C GLN A 4 9.33 -8.36 -7.90
N SER A 5 9.73 -8.43 -6.63
CA SER A 5 8.79 -8.53 -5.51
C SER A 5 7.90 -7.29 -5.39
N ILE A 6 8.42 -6.08 -5.58
CA ILE A 6 7.58 -4.86 -5.54
C ILE A 6 6.68 -4.74 -6.77
N SER A 7 7.18 -5.11 -7.96
CA SER A 7 6.33 -5.13 -9.16
C SER A 7 5.19 -6.14 -9.04
N LEU A 8 5.47 -7.31 -8.45
CA LEU A 8 4.46 -8.33 -8.16
C LEU A 8 3.45 -7.82 -7.14
N LEU A 9 3.91 -7.13 -6.08
CA LEU A 9 3.03 -6.54 -5.07
C LEU A 9 2.09 -5.48 -5.67
N ASP A 10 2.62 -4.56 -6.48
CA ASP A 10 1.81 -3.53 -7.15
C ASP A 10 0.81 -4.15 -8.16
N GLN A 11 1.15 -5.28 -8.78
CA GLN A 11 0.24 -6.03 -9.65
C GLN A 11 -0.84 -6.75 -8.86
N LEU A 12 -0.47 -7.45 -7.79
CA LEU A 12 -1.40 -8.13 -6.88
C LEU A 12 -2.43 -7.16 -6.29
N ASP A 13 -2.03 -5.94 -5.93
CA ASP A 13 -2.96 -4.93 -5.40
C ASP A 13 -4.07 -4.58 -6.41
N LYS A 14 -3.73 -4.47 -7.70
CA LYS A 14 -4.70 -4.21 -8.77
C LYS A 14 -5.56 -5.43 -9.04
N ASP A 15 -4.96 -6.61 -9.06
CA ASP A 15 -5.65 -7.86 -9.35
C ASP A 15 -6.62 -8.20 -8.23
N ILE A 16 -6.21 -8.09 -6.95
CA ILE A 16 -7.09 -8.28 -5.79
C ILE A 16 -8.28 -7.33 -5.87
N ASN A 17 -8.07 -6.05 -6.20
CA ASN A 17 -9.17 -5.11 -6.32
C ASN A 17 -10.12 -5.49 -7.46
N THR A 18 -9.57 -5.83 -8.63
CA THR A 18 -10.36 -6.21 -9.81
C THR A 18 -11.16 -7.48 -9.54
N PHE A 19 -10.52 -8.52 -8.99
CA PHE A 19 -11.19 -9.78 -8.65
C PHE A 19 -12.23 -9.59 -7.55
N SER A 20 -11.95 -8.76 -6.53
CA SER A 20 -12.95 -8.46 -5.49
C SER A 20 -14.17 -7.76 -6.08
N MET A 21 -13.99 -6.82 -7.02
CA MET A 21 -15.11 -6.19 -7.71
C MET A 21 -15.93 -7.21 -8.52
N ARG A 22 -15.28 -8.19 -9.16
CA ARG A 22 -15.98 -9.28 -9.86
C ARG A 22 -16.78 -10.18 -8.91
N VAL A 23 -16.22 -10.53 -7.74
CA VAL A 23 -16.96 -11.27 -6.70
C VAL A 23 -18.19 -10.48 -6.24
N ARG A 24 -18.05 -9.16 -6.05
CA ARG A 24 -19.17 -8.27 -5.67
C ARG A 24 -20.26 -8.24 -6.73
N GLU A 25 -19.90 -8.17 -8.01
CA GLU A 25 -20.86 -8.21 -9.11
C GLU A 25 -21.61 -9.56 -9.17
N TRP A 26 -20.87 -10.67 -9.13
CA TRP A 26 -21.47 -12.02 -9.23
C TRP A 26 -22.37 -12.34 -8.04
N TYR A 27 -21.87 -12.12 -6.81
CA TYR A 27 -22.63 -12.37 -5.60
C TYR A 27 -23.74 -11.33 -5.38
N GLY A 28 -23.59 -10.13 -5.93
CA GLY A 28 -24.60 -9.07 -5.88
C GLY A 28 -25.92 -9.42 -6.57
N TYR A 29 -25.92 -10.35 -7.54
CA TYR A 29 -27.17 -10.87 -8.11
C TYR A 29 -27.97 -11.72 -7.11
N HIS A 30 -27.28 -12.42 -6.20
CA HIS A 30 -27.90 -13.24 -5.16
C HIS A 30 -28.23 -12.43 -3.90
N PHE A 31 -27.32 -11.54 -3.49
CA PHE A 31 -27.48 -10.75 -2.28
C PHE A 31 -27.00 -9.29 -2.49
N PRO A 32 -27.83 -8.44 -3.12
CA PRO A 32 -27.45 -7.08 -3.50
C PRO A 32 -27.24 -6.14 -2.30
N GLU A 33 -27.89 -6.42 -1.17
CA GLU A 33 -27.83 -5.58 0.03
C GLU A 33 -26.48 -5.67 0.74
N LEU A 34 -25.79 -6.81 0.62
CA LEU A 34 -24.47 -7.02 1.22
C LEU A 34 -23.43 -5.99 0.73
N VAL A 35 -23.54 -5.60 -0.53
CA VAL A 35 -22.66 -4.61 -1.16
C VAL A 35 -22.82 -3.21 -0.52
N LYS A 36 -24.01 -2.89 0.01
CA LYS A 36 -24.27 -1.61 0.68
C LYS A 36 -23.77 -1.58 2.12
N ILE A 37 -23.78 -2.73 2.79
CA ILE A 37 -23.39 -2.84 4.21
C ILE A 37 -21.86 -2.89 4.35
N ILE A 38 -21.18 -3.59 3.45
CA ILE A 38 -19.74 -3.83 3.54
C ILE A 38 -19.00 -3.02 2.48
N ASN A 39 -18.21 -2.04 2.93
CA ASN A 39 -17.35 -1.24 2.06
C ASN A 39 -16.02 -1.93 1.75
N ASP A 40 -15.46 -2.71 2.69
CA ASP A 40 -14.16 -3.36 2.48
C ASP A 40 -14.27 -4.61 1.61
N ASN A 41 -13.41 -4.68 0.59
CA ASN A 41 -13.43 -5.73 -0.41
C ASN A 41 -12.92 -7.08 0.13
N ALA A 42 -11.90 -7.07 0.99
CA ALA A 42 -11.35 -8.30 1.54
C ALA A 42 -12.33 -8.95 2.53
N THR A 43 -12.93 -8.14 3.40
CA THR A 43 -13.97 -8.59 4.33
C THR A 43 -15.22 -9.08 3.58
N TYR A 44 -15.61 -8.42 2.48
CA TYR A 44 -16.72 -8.88 1.64
C TYR A 44 -16.49 -10.30 1.09
N CYS A 45 -15.31 -10.59 0.54
CA CYS A 45 -15.01 -11.93 0.02
C CYS A 45 -15.06 -13.01 1.12
N ARG A 46 -14.52 -12.72 2.31
CA ARG A 46 -14.59 -13.65 3.46
C ARG A 46 -16.01 -13.92 3.90
N ILE A 47 -16.86 -12.89 3.92
CA ILE A 47 -18.26 -13.01 4.31
C ILE A 47 -19.06 -13.76 3.24
N ALA A 48 -18.85 -13.46 1.95
CA ALA A 48 -19.49 -14.18 0.87
C ALA A 48 -19.15 -15.69 0.90
N GLN A 49 -17.91 -16.04 1.25
CA GLN A 49 -17.50 -17.43 1.46
C GLN A 49 -18.21 -18.08 2.65
N PHE A 50 -18.35 -17.36 3.77
CA PHE A 50 -18.97 -17.91 4.98
C PHE A 50 -20.50 -18.04 4.88
N ILE A 51 -21.16 -17.11 4.20
CA ILE A 51 -22.62 -17.11 4.03
C ILE A 51 -23.02 -18.22 3.06
N GLY A 52 -22.37 -18.32 1.91
CA GLY A 52 -22.81 -19.20 0.82
C GLY A 52 -24.23 -18.83 0.39
N ASN A 53 -25.19 -19.71 0.68
CA ASN A 53 -26.61 -19.50 0.39
C ASN A 53 -27.29 -18.60 1.43
N ARG A 54 -28.03 -17.59 0.97
CA ARG A 54 -28.80 -16.68 1.83
C ARG A 54 -29.83 -17.37 2.75
N ARG A 55 -30.30 -18.55 2.34
CA ARG A 55 -31.35 -19.33 3.04
C ARG A 55 -30.82 -20.11 4.24
N GLU A 56 -29.51 -20.34 4.31
CA GLU A 56 -28.86 -21.10 5.38
C GLU A 56 -28.23 -20.19 6.46
N LEU A 57 -28.67 -18.92 6.50
CA LEU A 57 -28.26 -17.96 7.52
C LEU A 57 -29.09 -18.14 8.79
N ASN A 58 -28.48 -18.75 9.81
CA ASN A 58 -29.05 -18.91 11.15
C ASN A 58 -28.39 -17.96 12.17
N GLU A 59 -29.06 -17.73 13.30
CA GLU A 59 -28.53 -16.92 14.42
C GLU A 59 -27.23 -17.48 15.02
N GLU A 60 -26.98 -18.79 14.92
CA GLU A 60 -25.71 -19.41 15.32
C GLU A 60 -24.51 -18.96 14.47
N LYS A 61 -24.75 -18.52 13.23
CA LYS A 61 -23.71 -17.96 12.36
C LYS A 61 -23.42 -16.48 12.68
N LEU A 62 -24.22 -15.84 13.54
CA LEU A 62 -24.07 -14.45 13.92
C LEU A 62 -22.73 -14.21 14.64
N GLU A 63 -22.34 -15.08 15.58
CA GLU A 63 -21.09 -14.93 16.34
C GLU A 63 -19.86 -14.90 15.41
N LYS A 64 -19.81 -15.77 14.40
CA LYS A 64 -18.73 -15.80 13.40
C LYS A 64 -18.80 -14.61 12.45
N LEU A 65 -19.99 -14.10 12.14
CA LEU A 65 -20.14 -12.86 11.36
C LEU A 65 -19.67 -11.65 12.14
N GLU A 66 -19.92 -11.59 13.46
CA GLU A 66 -19.42 -10.53 14.35
C GLU A 66 -17.89 -10.53 14.41
N GLU A 67 -17.27 -11.71 14.50
CA GLU A 67 -15.81 -11.85 14.45
C GLU A 67 -15.23 -11.38 13.12
N LEU A 68 -15.88 -11.70 11.98
CA LEU A 68 -15.41 -11.31 10.66
C LEU A 68 -15.64 -9.82 10.34
N THR A 69 -16.75 -9.24 10.81
CA THR A 69 -17.08 -7.83 10.58
C THR A 69 -16.45 -6.88 11.60
N MET A 70 -15.97 -7.42 12.73
CA MET A 70 -15.45 -6.67 13.88
C MET A 70 -16.46 -5.65 14.44
N ASP A 71 -17.74 -5.77 14.07
CA ASP A 71 -18.78 -4.78 14.30
C ASP A 71 -20.16 -5.47 14.37
N GLY A 72 -20.66 -5.64 15.60
CA GLY A 72 -21.92 -6.34 15.84
C GLY A 72 -23.14 -5.67 15.20
N ALA A 73 -23.08 -4.36 14.93
CA ALA A 73 -24.16 -3.66 14.23
C ALA A 73 -24.26 -4.11 12.77
N LYS A 74 -23.12 -4.36 12.10
CA LYS A 74 -23.09 -4.85 10.71
C LYS A 74 -23.53 -6.29 10.61
N ALA A 75 -23.14 -7.14 11.55
CA ALA A 75 -23.56 -8.54 11.56
C ALA A 75 -25.09 -8.68 11.65
N LYS A 76 -25.72 -7.90 12.55
CA LYS A 76 -27.20 -7.85 12.65
C LYS A 76 -27.84 -7.29 11.40
N ALA A 77 -27.30 -6.20 10.84
CA ALA A 77 -27.79 -5.64 9.59
C ALA A 77 -27.72 -6.64 8.41
N ILE A 78 -26.70 -7.51 8.37
CA ILE A 78 -26.58 -8.55 7.34
C ILE A 78 -27.68 -9.61 7.51
N LEU A 79 -28.01 -9.99 8.75
CA LEU A 79 -29.06 -10.97 9.04
C LEU A 79 -30.47 -10.42 8.76
N ASP A 80 -30.70 -9.15 9.09
CA ASP A 80 -31.95 -8.48 8.73
C ASP A 80 -32.07 -8.30 7.22
N ALA A 81 -30.97 -7.93 6.54
CA ALA A 81 -30.89 -7.84 5.10
C ALA A 81 -31.10 -9.19 4.41
N SER A 82 -30.63 -10.30 4.97
CA SER A 82 -30.85 -11.62 4.36
C SER A 82 -32.33 -12.02 4.38
N ARG A 83 -33.07 -11.63 5.43
CA ARG A 83 -34.52 -11.82 5.54
C ARG A 83 -35.30 -10.90 4.61
N ALA A 84 -34.84 -9.68 4.39
CA ALA A 84 -35.47 -8.68 3.51
C ALA A 84 -35.01 -8.76 2.04
N SER A 85 -34.03 -9.60 1.73
CA SER A 85 -33.33 -9.61 0.44
C SER A 85 -34.25 -9.96 -0.73
N MET A 86 -34.27 -9.06 -1.71
CA MET A 86 -34.94 -9.22 -3.00
C MET A 86 -34.04 -9.85 -4.08
N GLY A 87 -32.93 -10.48 -3.69
CA GLY A 87 -32.01 -11.11 -4.63
C GLY A 87 -32.56 -12.37 -5.31
N MET A 88 -31.95 -12.76 -6.44
CA MET A 88 -32.35 -13.93 -7.20
C MET A 88 -31.77 -15.21 -6.59
N ASP A 89 -32.49 -16.33 -6.71
CA ASP A 89 -31.94 -17.62 -6.35
C ASP A 89 -30.93 -18.07 -7.40
N ILE A 90 -29.73 -18.42 -6.94
CA ILE A 90 -28.61 -18.87 -7.77
C ILE A 90 -28.54 -20.40 -7.75
N SER A 91 -28.11 -21.00 -8.87
CA SER A 91 -27.84 -22.44 -8.95
C SER A 91 -26.70 -22.86 -8.02
N ALA A 92 -26.79 -24.05 -7.43
CA ALA A 92 -25.72 -24.58 -6.58
C ALA A 92 -24.36 -24.64 -7.30
N ILE A 93 -24.34 -24.88 -8.62
CA ILE A 93 -23.10 -24.92 -9.41
C ILE A 93 -22.41 -23.56 -9.47
N ASP A 94 -23.20 -22.49 -9.60
CA ASP A 94 -22.70 -21.12 -9.69
C ASP A 94 -22.25 -20.63 -8.32
N LEU A 95 -22.95 -21.04 -7.26
CA LEU A 95 -22.55 -20.77 -5.88
C LEU A 95 -21.16 -21.37 -5.57
N ILE A 96 -20.91 -22.63 -5.95
CA ILE A 96 -19.62 -23.29 -5.78
C ILE A 96 -18.51 -22.54 -6.53
N ASN A 97 -18.80 -22.05 -7.74
CA ASN A 97 -17.85 -21.27 -8.53
C ASN A 97 -17.54 -19.93 -7.86
N ILE A 98 -18.56 -19.22 -7.34
CA ILE A 98 -18.38 -17.97 -6.61
C ILE A 98 -17.57 -18.19 -5.33
N GLU A 99 -17.86 -19.25 -4.58
CA GLU A 99 -17.14 -19.60 -3.35
C GLU A 99 -15.66 -19.91 -3.65
N SER A 100 -15.41 -20.74 -4.67
CA SER A 100 -14.06 -21.09 -5.13
C SER A 100 -13.28 -19.85 -5.56
N PHE A 101 -13.93 -18.95 -6.29
CA PHE A 101 -13.32 -17.69 -6.73
C PHE A 101 -13.03 -16.76 -5.54
N SER A 102 -13.97 -16.64 -4.59
CA SER A 102 -13.77 -15.86 -3.37
C SER A 102 -12.61 -16.38 -2.53
N SER A 103 -12.52 -17.71 -2.33
CA SER A 103 -11.39 -18.36 -1.65
C SER A 103 -10.05 -18.06 -2.33
N ARG A 104 -10.04 -18.02 -3.67
CA ARG A 104 -8.84 -17.61 -4.42
C ARG A 104 -8.45 -16.15 -4.17
N VAL A 105 -9.42 -15.24 -4.05
CA VAL A 105 -9.15 -13.83 -3.72
C VAL A 105 -8.61 -13.69 -2.28
N VAL A 106 -9.18 -14.43 -1.32
CA VAL A 106 -8.71 -14.43 0.07
C VAL A 106 -7.27 -14.94 0.16
N SER A 107 -6.96 -16.07 -0.46
CA SER A 107 -5.59 -16.61 -0.51
C SER A 107 -4.59 -15.67 -1.21
N LEU A 108 -5.01 -14.95 -2.25
CA LEU A 108 -4.18 -13.89 -2.85
C LEU A 108 -3.92 -12.72 -1.89
N SER A 109 -4.91 -12.33 -1.08
CA SER A 109 -4.74 -11.30 -0.06
C SER A 109 -3.77 -11.72 1.04
N GLU A 110 -3.81 -12.99 1.47
CA GLU A 110 -2.83 -13.55 2.43
C GLU A 110 -1.43 -13.61 1.82
N TYR A 111 -1.34 -14.04 0.55
CA TYR A 111 -0.10 -14.05 -0.19
C TYR A 111 0.51 -12.64 -0.31
N ARG A 112 -0.30 -11.62 -0.58
CA ARG A 112 0.14 -10.21 -0.56
C ARG A 112 0.77 -9.82 0.79
N GLN A 113 0.17 -10.21 1.91
CA GLN A 113 0.69 -9.90 3.24
C GLN A 113 2.02 -10.62 3.55
N SER A 114 2.12 -11.89 3.15
CA SER A 114 3.39 -12.64 3.27
C SER A 114 4.48 -12.05 2.38
N LEU A 115 4.15 -11.64 1.14
CA LEU A 115 5.07 -10.98 0.23
C LEU A 115 5.55 -9.62 0.76
N HIS A 116 4.68 -8.84 1.38
CA HIS A 116 5.05 -7.59 2.03
C HIS A 116 6.05 -7.82 3.18
N THR A 117 5.83 -8.86 3.99
CA THR A 117 6.74 -9.24 5.07
C THR A 117 8.10 -9.71 4.54
N TYR A 118 8.09 -10.48 3.45
CA TYR A 118 9.29 -10.88 2.74
C TYR A 118 10.07 -9.68 2.19
N LEU A 119 9.38 -8.73 1.56
CA LEU A 119 9.98 -7.50 1.03
C LEU A 119 10.66 -6.70 2.16
N ARG A 120 10.01 -6.59 3.32
CA ARG A 120 10.56 -5.91 4.51
C ARG A 120 11.87 -6.54 4.98
N SER A 121 11.88 -7.87 5.15
CA SER A 121 13.08 -8.60 5.56
C SER A 121 14.23 -8.44 4.56
N LYS A 122 13.94 -8.55 3.26
CA LYS A 122 14.95 -8.39 2.21
C LYS A 122 15.47 -6.97 2.09
N MET A 123 14.62 -5.96 2.27
CA MET A 123 15.08 -4.58 2.20
C MET A 123 15.97 -4.22 3.39
N SER A 124 15.66 -4.72 4.59
CA SER A 124 16.51 -4.55 5.77
C SER A 124 17.92 -5.13 5.57
N GLN A 125 18.03 -6.24 4.83
CA GLN A 125 19.32 -6.86 4.50
C GLN A 125 20.12 -6.10 3.43
N VAL A 126 19.43 -5.54 2.43
CA VAL A 126 20.09 -4.94 1.24
C VAL A 126 20.28 -3.44 1.34
N ALA A 127 19.30 -2.71 1.86
CA ALA A 127 19.30 -1.25 1.95
C ALA A 127 18.65 -0.77 3.26
N PRO A 128 19.32 -0.98 4.41
CA PRO A 128 18.79 -0.58 5.71
C PRO A 128 18.67 0.94 5.86
N SER A 129 19.63 1.71 5.34
CA SER A 129 19.64 3.18 5.49
C SER A 129 18.53 3.82 4.66
N LEU A 130 18.34 3.36 3.43
CA LEU A 130 17.25 3.81 2.55
C LEU A 130 15.87 3.47 3.15
N SER A 131 15.74 2.26 3.71
CA SER A 131 14.51 1.81 4.38
C SER A 131 14.16 2.67 5.58
N ALA A 132 15.14 2.99 6.42
CA ALA A 132 14.94 3.80 7.61
C ALA A 132 14.46 5.23 7.28
N LEU A 133 14.90 5.79 6.15
CA LEU A 133 14.57 7.15 5.75
C LEU A 133 13.18 7.30 5.11
N ILE A 134 12.78 6.38 4.22
CA ILE A 134 11.59 6.57 3.35
C ILE A 134 10.56 5.45 3.54
N GLY A 135 10.93 4.36 4.23
CA GLY A 135 10.14 3.15 4.37
C GLY A 135 10.45 2.12 3.28
N GLU A 136 10.21 0.86 3.59
CA GLU A 136 10.62 -0.29 2.79
C GLU A 136 9.91 -0.33 1.43
N ALA A 137 8.60 -0.05 1.40
CA ALA A 137 7.79 -0.10 0.17
C ALA A 137 8.17 1.02 -0.82
N VAL A 138 8.36 2.25 -0.34
CA VAL A 138 8.74 3.39 -1.20
C VAL A 138 10.19 3.25 -1.66
N GLY A 139 11.09 2.80 -0.78
CA GLY A 139 12.47 2.48 -1.14
C GLY A 139 12.53 1.40 -2.23
N ALA A 140 11.72 0.35 -2.12
CA ALA A 140 11.62 -0.69 -3.15
C ALA A 140 11.18 -0.15 -4.51
N ARG A 141 10.17 0.73 -4.53
CA ARG A 141 9.71 1.37 -5.77
C ARG A 141 10.79 2.27 -6.39
N LEU A 142 11.57 2.99 -5.58
CA LEU A 142 12.69 3.80 -6.08
C LEU A 142 13.77 2.94 -6.74
N ILE A 143 14.14 1.82 -6.12
CA ILE A 143 15.11 0.87 -6.69
C ILE A 143 14.55 0.24 -7.97
N ALA A 144 13.27 -0.12 -7.99
CA ALA A 144 12.62 -0.70 -9.16
C ALA A 144 12.60 0.27 -10.35
N HIS A 145 12.26 1.54 -10.11
CA HIS A 145 12.24 2.56 -11.17
C HIS A 145 13.64 2.91 -11.69
N ALA A 146 14.67 2.80 -10.84
CA ALA A 146 16.07 2.97 -11.26
C ALA A 146 16.66 1.72 -11.95
N GLY A 147 15.98 0.57 -11.89
CA GLY A 147 16.42 -0.71 -12.44
C GLY A 147 17.48 -1.45 -11.62
N SER A 148 18.25 -0.75 -10.79
CA SER A 148 19.18 -1.35 -9.82
C SER A 148 19.54 -0.37 -8.70
N LEU A 149 20.03 -0.91 -7.58
CA LEU A 149 20.55 -0.08 -6.48
C LEU A 149 21.81 0.71 -6.92
N THR A 150 22.64 0.12 -7.77
CA THR A 150 23.84 0.78 -8.32
C THR A 150 23.49 1.96 -9.21
N ASN A 151 22.44 1.86 -10.03
CA ASN A 151 21.97 2.96 -10.86
C ASN A 151 21.36 4.06 -10.00
N LEU A 152 20.59 3.69 -8.96
CA LEU A 152 20.04 4.64 -8.00
C LEU A 152 21.13 5.43 -7.26
N ALA A 153 22.25 4.80 -6.91
CA ALA A 153 23.40 5.45 -6.28
C ALA A 153 24.11 6.45 -7.22
N LYS A 154 24.12 6.16 -8.52
CA LYS A 154 24.71 7.05 -9.55
C LYS A 154 23.83 8.26 -9.85
N TYR A 155 22.52 8.17 -9.66
CA TYR A 155 21.63 9.29 -9.95
C TYR A 155 21.91 10.51 -9.05
N PRO A 156 21.86 11.73 -9.60
CA PRO A 156 21.91 12.94 -8.81
C PRO A 156 20.61 13.11 -8.04
N ALA A 157 20.66 13.84 -6.94
CA ALA A 157 19.50 14.07 -6.07
C ALA A 157 18.33 14.77 -6.79
N SER A 158 18.62 15.62 -7.79
CA SER A 158 17.60 16.26 -8.62
C SER A 158 16.78 15.25 -9.43
N THR A 159 17.42 14.22 -9.99
CA THR A 159 16.72 13.10 -10.66
C THR A 159 15.93 12.28 -9.66
N VAL A 160 16.53 11.98 -8.50
CA VAL A 160 15.86 11.20 -7.44
C VAL A 160 14.57 11.90 -6.97
N GLN A 161 14.55 13.23 -6.90
CA GLN A 161 13.38 14.03 -6.53
C GLN A 161 12.16 13.81 -7.46
N ILE A 162 12.41 13.65 -8.76
CA ILE A 162 11.38 13.58 -9.82
C ILE A 162 11.11 12.15 -10.32
N LEU A 163 11.79 11.13 -9.77
CA LEU A 163 11.62 9.73 -10.16
C LEU A 163 10.13 9.32 -10.10
N GLY A 164 9.60 8.79 -11.21
CA GLY A 164 8.19 8.44 -11.38
C GLY A 164 7.26 9.56 -11.83
N ALA A 165 7.72 10.82 -11.86
CA ALA A 165 7.00 11.97 -12.44
C ALA A 165 7.55 12.39 -13.82
N GLU A 166 8.39 11.57 -14.44
CA GLU A 166 9.10 11.86 -15.68
C GLU A 166 8.16 12.25 -16.82
N LYS A 167 7.06 11.50 -17.02
CA LYS A 167 6.05 11.82 -18.05
C LYS A 167 5.43 13.21 -17.86
N ALA A 168 5.15 13.58 -16.61
CA ALA A 168 4.61 14.89 -16.28
C ALA A 168 5.66 16.00 -16.47
N LEU A 169 6.93 15.72 -16.18
CA LEU A 169 8.04 16.63 -16.43
C LEU A 169 8.24 16.90 -17.92
N PHE A 170 8.29 15.85 -18.75
CA PHE A 170 8.45 16.00 -20.19
C PHE A 170 7.27 16.74 -20.84
N ARG A 171 6.04 16.49 -20.35
CA ARG A 171 4.87 17.25 -20.79
C ARG A 171 4.98 18.73 -20.44
N ALA A 172 5.35 19.05 -19.19
CA ALA A 172 5.50 20.44 -18.74
C ALA A 172 6.61 21.17 -19.51
N LEU A 173 7.71 20.50 -19.82
CA LEU A 173 8.79 21.08 -20.63
C LEU A 173 8.31 21.41 -22.04
N LYS A 174 7.52 20.53 -22.66
CA LYS A 174 6.96 20.74 -24.02
C LYS A 174 5.94 21.88 -24.06
N THR A 175 5.12 22.02 -23.02
CA THR A 175 4.07 23.05 -22.94
C THR A 175 4.52 24.32 -22.21
N ARG A 176 5.81 24.44 -21.83
CA ARG A 176 6.35 25.49 -20.93
C ARG A 176 5.48 25.71 -19.68
N GLY A 177 4.92 24.64 -19.14
CA GLY A 177 4.07 24.65 -17.95
C GLY A 177 4.86 24.44 -16.66
N ASN A 178 4.14 24.40 -15.53
CA ASN A 178 4.75 24.12 -14.22
C ASN A 178 5.32 22.71 -14.15
N THR A 179 6.60 22.58 -13.80
CA THR A 179 7.25 21.29 -13.62
C THR A 179 6.83 20.62 -12.31
N PRO A 180 6.67 19.29 -12.28
CA PRO A 180 6.36 18.57 -11.06
C PRO A 180 7.52 18.69 -10.06
N LYS A 181 7.18 18.97 -8.80
CA LYS A 181 8.17 19.19 -7.73
C LYS A 181 8.54 17.91 -6.97
N TYR A 182 7.81 16.82 -7.17
CA TYR A 182 7.98 15.54 -6.47
C TYR A 182 7.48 14.38 -7.32
N GLY A 183 8.09 13.20 -7.16
CA GLY A 183 7.67 11.93 -7.76
C GLY A 183 7.26 10.90 -6.70
N LEU A 184 7.81 9.69 -6.79
CA LEU A 184 7.53 8.56 -5.89
C LEU A 184 7.81 8.87 -4.41
N ILE A 185 8.74 9.78 -4.14
CA ILE A 185 9.13 10.21 -2.78
C ILE A 185 7.97 10.89 -2.06
N PHE A 186 6.98 11.42 -2.78
CA PHE A 186 5.78 12.04 -2.19
C PHE A 186 4.97 11.08 -1.30
N HIS A 187 5.01 9.78 -1.60
CA HIS A 187 4.31 8.76 -0.82
C HIS A 187 4.98 8.41 0.51
N SER A 188 6.11 9.06 0.83
CA SER A 188 6.70 8.97 2.17
C SER A 188 5.79 9.61 3.22
N THR A 189 5.70 8.97 4.39
CA THR A 189 4.90 9.45 5.52
C THR A 189 5.28 10.87 5.95
N PHE A 190 6.55 11.24 5.80
CA PHE A 190 7.08 12.57 6.13
C PHE A 190 6.50 13.69 5.24
N ILE A 191 6.35 13.46 3.93
CA ILE A 191 5.83 14.47 3.00
C ILE A 191 4.31 14.53 3.04
N GLY A 192 3.64 13.39 3.28
CA GLY A 192 2.18 13.33 3.44
C GLY A 192 1.68 14.25 4.56
N ARG A 193 2.42 14.33 5.68
CA ARG A 193 2.07 15.13 6.86
C ARG A 193 2.43 16.62 6.77
N ALA A 194 3.31 17.01 5.85
CA ALA A 194 3.79 18.38 5.74
C ALA A 194 2.77 19.32 5.07
N ALA A 195 2.75 20.61 5.44
CA ALA A 195 1.90 21.62 4.81
C ALA A 195 2.28 21.83 3.33
N ALA A 196 1.29 22.09 2.48
CA ALA A 196 1.45 22.18 1.01
C ALA A 196 2.55 23.14 0.55
N LYS A 197 2.75 24.27 1.26
CA LYS A 197 3.81 25.25 0.96
C LYS A 197 5.23 24.68 1.14
N ASN A 198 5.42 23.77 2.11
CA ASN A 198 6.73 23.25 2.48
C ASN A 198 7.08 21.93 1.77
N LYS A 199 6.11 21.25 1.14
CA LYS A 199 6.31 19.94 0.49
C LYS A 199 7.44 19.94 -0.54
N GLY A 200 7.60 21.00 -1.32
CA GLY A 200 8.66 21.12 -2.32
C GLY A 200 10.07 21.25 -1.72
N ARG A 201 10.21 22.00 -0.61
CA ARG A 201 11.50 22.16 0.09
C ARG A 201 11.90 20.85 0.77
N ILE A 202 10.96 20.21 1.46
CA ILE A 202 11.17 18.93 2.14
C ILE A 202 11.48 17.82 1.15
N SER A 203 10.79 17.76 0.01
CA SER A 203 11.06 16.76 -1.04
C SER A 203 12.49 16.86 -1.59
N ARG A 204 13.01 18.07 -1.81
CA ARG A 204 14.40 18.28 -2.23
C ARG A 204 15.40 17.83 -1.16
N TYR A 205 15.15 18.20 0.10
CA TYR A 205 16.00 17.79 1.22
C TYR A 205 16.03 16.27 1.38
N LEU A 206 14.86 15.63 1.32
CA LEU A 206 14.74 14.18 1.40
C LEU A 206 15.42 13.47 0.22
N ALA A 207 15.31 14.01 -1.00
CA ALA A 207 16.00 13.46 -2.17
C ALA A 207 17.53 13.52 -2.04
N ASN A 208 18.08 14.61 -1.47
CA ASN A 208 19.51 14.71 -1.17
C ASN A 208 19.95 13.63 -0.18
N LYS A 209 19.22 13.46 0.93
CA LYS A 209 19.52 12.45 1.95
C LYS A 209 19.35 11.02 1.40
N CYS A 210 18.34 10.80 0.58
CA CYS A 210 18.10 9.54 -0.12
C CYS A 210 19.27 9.16 -1.04
N SER A 211 19.82 10.11 -1.80
CA SER A 211 20.95 9.87 -2.70
C SER A 211 22.23 9.53 -1.94
N ILE A 212 22.43 10.14 -0.76
CA ILE A 212 23.56 9.80 0.12
C ILE A 212 23.36 8.39 0.71
N ALA A 213 22.18 8.10 1.24
CA ALA A 213 21.85 6.79 1.82
C ALA A 213 21.95 5.65 0.79
N SER A 214 21.48 5.86 -0.44
CA SER A 214 21.59 4.85 -1.50
C SER A 214 23.04 4.56 -1.90
N ARG A 215 23.93 5.56 -1.85
CA ARG A 215 25.36 5.35 -2.07
C ARG A 215 26.02 4.59 -0.93
N ILE A 216 25.68 4.93 0.31
CA ILE A 216 26.17 4.20 1.49
C ILE A 216 25.74 2.73 1.40
N ASP A 217 24.44 2.47 1.18
CA ASP A 217 23.93 1.10 1.10
C ASP A 217 24.52 0.32 -0.10
N CYS A 218 24.87 0.99 -1.20
CA CYS A 218 25.45 0.34 -2.38
C CYS A 218 26.96 0.05 -2.25
N PHE A 219 27.73 0.92 -1.60
CA PHE A 219 29.20 0.87 -1.58
C PHE A 219 29.80 0.48 -0.22
N SER A 220 29.04 0.54 0.87
CA SER A 220 29.45 -0.05 2.14
C SER A 220 29.33 -1.56 2.05
N GLY A 221 30.40 -2.21 1.58
CA GLY A 221 30.55 -3.66 1.67
C GLY A 221 30.40 -4.08 3.13
N MET A 222 29.37 -4.86 3.43
CA MET A 222 29.02 -5.35 4.77
C MET A 222 28.28 -4.33 5.65
N ALA A 223 26.95 -4.42 5.66
CA ALA A 223 26.08 -3.84 6.67
C ALA A 223 26.52 -4.32 8.08
N ARG A 224 27.34 -3.53 8.79
CA ARG A 224 27.53 -3.68 10.24
C ARG A 224 26.71 -2.60 10.94
N GLY A 225 25.69 -3.07 11.65
CA GLY A 225 24.59 -2.30 12.23
C GLY A 225 24.95 -1.44 13.44
N VAL A 226 25.95 -0.57 13.34
CA VAL A 226 26.24 0.41 14.40
C VAL A 226 26.32 1.83 13.83
N GLY A 227 27.00 2.06 12.70
CA GLY A 227 27.11 3.38 12.10
C GLY A 227 25.85 3.89 11.39
N SER A 228 25.01 3.02 10.81
CA SER A 228 23.78 3.44 10.13
C SER A 228 22.69 3.91 11.12
N TRP A 229 22.73 3.46 12.38
CA TRP A 229 21.82 3.94 13.43
C TRP A 229 22.28 5.28 14.01
N GLU A 230 23.58 5.61 14.02
CA GLU A 230 24.05 6.95 14.42
C GLU A 230 23.80 7.99 13.32
N TRP A 231 23.88 7.63 12.04
CA TRP A 231 23.44 8.50 10.94
C TRP A 231 21.93 8.49 10.76
N GLY A 232 21.26 7.39 11.07
CA GLY A 232 19.81 7.27 11.13
C GLY A 232 19.24 8.12 12.26
N ALA A 233 19.79 8.04 13.47
CA ALA A 233 19.47 8.87 14.62
C ALA A 233 20.04 10.29 14.49
N GLY A 234 21.12 10.52 13.75
CA GLY A 234 21.68 11.84 13.44
C GLY A 234 20.88 12.55 12.35
N CYS A 235 20.42 11.86 11.31
CA CYS A 235 19.47 12.38 10.34
C CYS A 235 18.06 12.43 10.90
N LEU A 236 17.60 11.48 11.72
CA LEU A 236 16.31 11.55 12.42
C LEU A 236 16.35 12.62 13.49
N SER A 237 17.44 12.82 14.25
CA SER A 237 17.57 13.93 15.19
C SER A 237 17.81 15.26 14.48
N SER A 238 18.50 15.33 13.34
CA SER A 238 18.44 16.51 12.47
C SER A 238 17.04 16.69 11.90
N PHE A 239 16.30 15.65 11.50
CA PHE A 239 14.91 15.77 11.01
C PHE A 239 13.92 16.07 12.14
N TYR A 240 14.22 15.71 13.39
CA TYR A 240 13.40 15.94 14.57
C TYR A 240 13.74 17.28 15.22
N ASN A 241 15.00 17.71 15.20
CA ASN A 241 15.44 19.07 15.55
C ASN A 241 15.05 20.07 14.46
N ASP A 242 15.29 19.77 13.18
CA ASP A 242 14.76 20.57 12.05
C ASP A 242 13.23 20.49 12.02
N GLY A 243 12.63 19.34 12.35
CA GLY A 243 11.19 19.17 12.51
C GLY A 243 10.62 19.98 13.68
N ASN A 244 11.38 20.18 14.76
CA ASN A 244 11.05 21.11 15.85
C ASN A 244 11.25 22.57 15.45
N ILE A 245 12.28 22.89 14.66
CA ILE A 245 12.47 24.21 14.03
C ILE A 245 11.30 24.49 13.06
N PHE A 246 10.82 23.49 12.32
CA PHE A 246 9.66 23.60 11.44
C PHE A 246 8.33 23.60 12.21
N ARG A 247 8.20 22.94 13.37
CA ARG A 247 7.06 23.10 14.29
C ARG A 247 7.01 24.53 14.84
N GLN A 248 8.15 25.11 15.22
CA GLN A 248 8.21 26.51 15.66
C GLN A 248 7.86 27.51 14.54
N GLN A 249 8.22 27.22 13.29
CA GLN A 249 7.84 28.04 12.11
C GLN A 249 6.42 27.73 11.55
N GLN A 250 5.67 26.80 12.12
CA GLN A 250 4.26 26.56 11.76
C GLN A 250 3.26 27.15 12.77
N PHE A 251 3.73 27.63 13.93
CA PHE A 251 2.94 28.32 14.94
C PHE A 251 3.32 29.81 15.10
N THR A 252 4.04 30.37 14.13
CA THR A 252 4.22 31.82 13.91
C THR A 252 3.90 32.15 12.47
#